data_AF-A0AAN1QF88-F1
#
_entry.id   AF-A0AAN1QF88-F1
#
_cell.length_a   1.000
_cell.length_b   1.000
_cell.length_c   1.000
_cell.angle_alpha   90.00
_cell.angle_beta   90.00
_cell.angle_gamma   90.00
#
_symmetry.space_group_name_H-M   'P 1'
#
loop_
_entity.id
_entity.type
_entity.pdbx_description
1 polymer ?
#
loop_
_entity_poly.entity_id
_entity_poly.type
_entity_poly.pdbx_seq_one_letter_code
_entity_poly.pdbx_strand_id
1 'polypeptide(L)'
;MKVVNSGILECGDIILTTSIQKVSSVIRAVTNSDISHAMICLSKGSIVDSTSEGVQARNIEKMLFNDESEIYILRSKTPLTDNQINNIETYVRSIIGTSYSMREAAASALPLLSKKTTRKQFCSRMVARAYSFSGIELVDNPDYCTPEDIKKSDKLKIIEPASINISDDEVVELSSIEDTTQLMRDATRTLLTAIRRIDKRVEEVNDIDNLIIMRPSLDKKITKALIKSNYIEYSKKDPSRFPWRYDPLSMIQFYHAAEEQNEGELVINYCRRTIEEDNNGNFFHWKTMLEHYSRLSSKYNFEYFRMMTNLYLNLNFNHHMRIQSANALLTITNNKLINPSKNTN
;
A
#
# COMPACT_ATOMS: atom_id res chain seq x y z
N MET A 1 17.85 -3.13 -16.35
CA MET A 1 16.69 -2.67 -15.54
C MET A 1 16.92 -3.03 -14.08
N LYS A 2 16.36 -2.25 -13.16
CA LYS A 2 16.47 -2.44 -11.71
C LYS A 2 15.09 -2.54 -11.04
N VAL A 3 15.06 -3.24 -9.92
CA VAL A 3 13.96 -3.24 -8.95
C VAL A 3 14.47 -2.83 -7.57
N VAL A 4 13.57 -2.34 -6.72
CA VAL A 4 13.89 -2.14 -5.30
C VAL A 4 14.09 -3.50 -4.65
N ASN A 5 15.08 -3.61 -3.75
CA ASN A 5 15.29 -4.81 -2.97
C ASN A 5 14.17 -4.99 -1.92
N SER A 6 13.03 -5.56 -2.31
CA SER A 6 11.88 -5.75 -1.42
C SER A 6 12.14 -6.75 -0.29
N GLY A 7 13.18 -7.59 -0.43
CA GLY A 7 13.56 -8.60 0.56
C GLY A 7 14.02 -8.02 1.90
N ILE A 8 14.52 -6.77 1.88
CA ILE A 8 15.05 -6.09 3.07
C ILE A 8 14.15 -4.97 3.60
N LEU A 9 13.01 -4.71 2.95
CA LEU A 9 12.09 -3.65 3.35
C LEU A 9 11.36 -3.99 4.65
N GLU A 10 11.27 -2.99 5.53
CA GLU A 10 10.50 -3.01 6.77
C GLU A 10 9.40 -1.94 6.75
N CYS A 11 8.38 -2.10 7.59
CA CYS A 11 7.33 -1.10 7.74
C CYS A 11 7.92 0.23 8.23
N GLY A 12 7.50 1.32 7.58
CA GLY A 12 8.03 2.66 7.84
C GLY A 12 9.26 3.01 7.02
N ASP A 13 9.93 2.07 6.35
CA ASP A 13 11.03 2.40 5.44
C ASP A 13 10.58 3.40 4.38
N ILE A 14 11.45 4.35 4.07
CA ILE A 14 11.24 5.36 3.03
C ILE A 14 12.04 4.95 1.81
N ILE A 15 11.39 4.89 0.66
CA ILE A 15 12.06 4.60 -0.61
C ILE A 15 12.14 5.91 -1.39
N LEU A 16 13.36 6.30 -1.75
CA LEU A 16 13.62 7.47 -2.57
C LEU A 16 14.10 7.03 -3.95
N THR A 17 13.53 7.62 -5.00
CA THR A 17 13.89 7.27 -6.38
C THR A 17 14.00 8.47 -7.31
N THR A 18 14.75 8.27 -8.40
CA THR A 18 14.68 9.14 -9.58
C THR A 18 13.40 8.83 -10.38
N SER A 19 12.39 9.69 -10.34
CA SER A 19 11.23 9.60 -11.24
C SER A 19 11.57 10.16 -12.64
N ILE A 20 10.91 9.68 -13.70
CA ILE A 20 11.12 10.16 -15.09
C ILE A 20 10.03 11.17 -15.51
N GLN A 21 9.04 11.45 -14.65
CA GLN A 21 7.94 12.37 -14.98
C GLN A 21 8.46 13.81 -15.15
N LYS A 22 7.82 14.66 -15.98
CA LYS A 22 8.28 16.05 -16.26
C LYS A 22 8.50 16.93 -15.03
N VAL A 23 7.83 16.66 -13.91
CA VAL A 23 8.04 17.39 -12.65
C VAL A 23 9.37 16.98 -11.98
N SER A 24 9.84 15.76 -12.22
CA SER A 24 11.13 15.25 -11.74
C SER A 24 12.32 16.08 -12.23
N SER A 25 12.31 16.52 -13.50
CA SER A 25 13.41 17.34 -14.02
C SER A 25 13.48 18.70 -13.33
N VAL A 26 12.34 19.32 -13.05
CA VAL A 26 12.27 20.60 -12.32
C VAL A 26 12.71 20.43 -10.87
N ILE A 27 12.23 19.40 -10.17
CA ILE A 27 12.62 19.13 -8.78
C ILE A 27 14.14 18.91 -8.71
N ARG A 28 14.69 17.97 -9.48
CA ARG A 28 16.13 17.67 -9.45
C ARG A 28 16.99 18.87 -9.82
N ALA A 29 16.60 19.66 -10.82
CA ALA A 29 17.36 20.83 -11.25
C ALA A 29 17.39 21.93 -10.17
N VAL A 30 16.27 22.14 -9.47
CA VAL A 30 16.18 23.18 -8.41
C VAL A 30 16.84 22.70 -7.11
N THR A 31 16.75 21.41 -6.79
CA THR A 31 17.32 20.85 -5.55
C THR A 31 18.76 20.36 -5.71
N ASN A 32 19.31 20.39 -6.92
CA ASN A 32 20.60 19.78 -7.27
C ASN A 32 20.73 18.34 -6.71
N SER A 33 19.66 17.54 -6.86
CA SER A 33 19.55 16.18 -6.32
C SER A 33 19.36 15.16 -7.43
N ASP A 34 19.82 13.94 -7.19
CA ASP A 34 19.59 12.76 -8.01
C ASP A 34 18.17 12.20 -7.86
N ILE A 35 17.45 12.58 -6.79
CA ILE A 35 16.14 12.05 -6.41
C ILE A 35 15.02 13.05 -6.71
N SER A 36 13.85 12.53 -7.08
CA SER A 36 12.65 13.35 -7.26
C SER A 36 11.37 12.75 -6.70
N HIS A 37 11.42 11.54 -6.15
CA HIS A 37 10.25 10.87 -5.62
C HIS A 37 10.54 10.23 -4.27
N ALA A 38 9.51 10.20 -3.44
CA ALA A 38 9.53 9.61 -2.11
C ALA A 38 8.28 8.75 -1.91
N MET A 39 8.49 7.58 -1.34
CA MET A 39 7.48 6.57 -1.08
C MET A 39 7.68 6.02 0.34
N ILE A 40 6.64 5.48 0.94
CA ILE A 40 6.72 4.86 2.27
C ILE A 40 6.20 3.43 2.24
N CYS A 41 6.95 2.51 2.86
CA CYS A 41 6.60 1.11 3.01
C CYS A 41 5.60 0.95 4.15
N LEU A 42 4.43 0.35 3.88
CA LEU A 42 3.43 0.03 4.89
C LEU A 42 3.43 -1.46 5.28
N SER A 43 3.85 -2.31 4.35
CA SER A 43 4.09 -3.74 4.60
C SER A 43 5.00 -4.27 3.49
N LYS A 44 5.55 -5.47 3.67
CA LYS A 44 6.41 -6.10 2.66
C LYS A 44 5.71 -6.13 1.30
N GLY A 45 6.30 -5.48 0.30
CA GLY A 45 5.72 -5.37 -1.03
C GLY A 45 4.73 -4.20 -1.24
N SER A 46 4.16 -3.64 -0.16
CA SER A 46 3.15 -2.57 -0.21
C SER A 46 3.75 -1.22 0.15
N ILE A 47 3.80 -0.34 -0.84
CA ILE A 47 4.24 1.05 -0.67
C ILE A 47 3.11 2.01 -0.99
N VAL A 48 3.18 3.21 -0.41
CA VAL A 48 2.29 4.31 -0.75
C VAL A 48 3.12 5.48 -1.26
N ASP A 49 2.60 6.14 -2.29
CA ASP A 49 3.18 7.34 -2.86
C ASP A 49 2.13 8.38 -3.22
N SER A 50 2.58 9.57 -3.59
CA SER A 50 1.72 10.63 -4.12
C SER A 50 2.26 11.09 -5.47
N THR A 51 1.49 10.82 -6.53
CA THR A 51 1.82 11.20 -7.92
C THR A 51 0.67 12.01 -8.52
N SER A 52 0.70 12.35 -9.82
CA SER A 52 -0.44 13.00 -10.49
C SER A 52 -1.78 12.25 -10.37
N GLU A 53 -1.75 10.96 -10.01
CA GLU A 53 -2.94 10.13 -9.74
C GLU A 53 -3.53 10.33 -8.33
N GLY A 54 -2.90 11.18 -7.51
CA GLY A 54 -3.18 11.34 -6.08
C GLY A 54 -2.33 10.41 -5.22
N VAL A 55 -2.69 10.30 -3.94
CA VAL A 55 -2.08 9.35 -3.00
C VAL A 55 -2.59 7.93 -3.29
N GLN A 56 -1.70 6.98 -3.55
CA GLN A 56 -2.07 5.63 -3.99
C GLN A 56 -1.17 4.55 -3.37
N ALA A 57 -1.74 3.37 -3.14
CA ALA A 57 -0.96 2.17 -2.83
C ALA A 57 -0.45 1.49 -4.11
N ARG A 58 0.75 0.92 -4.05
CA ARG A 58 1.42 0.21 -5.15
C ARG A 58 2.09 -1.05 -4.64
N ASN A 59 2.26 -2.02 -5.54
CA ASN A 59 3.16 -3.13 -5.31
C ASN A 59 4.57 -2.75 -5.78
N ILE A 60 5.53 -2.64 -4.84
CA ILE A 60 6.92 -2.27 -5.17
C ILE A 60 7.61 -3.31 -6.04
N GLU A 61 7.21 -4.58 -5.94
CA GLU A 61 7.76 -5.69 -6.76
C GLU A 61 7.30 -5.60 -8.23
N LYS A 62 6.32 -4.74 -8.53
CA LYS A 62 5.87 -4.42 -9.89
C LYS A 62 6.48 -3.14 -10.46
N MET A 63 7.35 -2.47 -9.70
CA MET A 63 7.95 -1.22 -10.13
C MET A 63 9.33 -1.47 -10.74
N LEU A 64 9.43 -1.21 -12.04
CA LEU A 64 10.66 -1.30 -12.81
C LEU A 64 11.32 0.08 -12.92
N PHE A 65 12.63 0.13 -12.74
CA PHE A 65 13.44 1.34 -12.81
C PHE A 65 14.54 1.17 -13.87
N ASN A 66 14.88 2.26 -14.56
CA ASN A 66 16.00 2.26 -15.50
C ASN A 66 17.32 2.16 -14.74
N ASP A 67 18.37 1.69 -15.39
CA ASP A 67 19.68 1.48 -14.74
C ASP A 67 20.31 2.78 -14.23
N GLU A 68 20.00 3.92 -14.87
CA GLU A 68 20.41 5.28 -14.46
C GLU A 68 19.58 5.85 -13.29
N SER A 69 18.57 5.11 -12.81
CA SER A 69 17.74 5.57 -11.70
C SER A 69 18.47 5.31 -10.38
N GLU A 70 18.60 6.36 -9.57
CA GLU A 70 19.07 6.22 -8.21
C GLU A 70 17.92 5.73 -7.32
N ILE A 71 18.22 4.78 -6.43
CA ILE A 71 17.28 4.15 -5.52
C ILE A 71 17.92 4.10 -4.14
N TYR A 72 17.25 4.64 -3.13
CA TYR A 72 17.67 4.56 -1.75
C TYR A 72 16.56 3.97 -0.88
N ILE A 73 16.93 3.09 0.04
CA ILE A 73 16.07 2.67 1.16
C ILE A 73 16.59 3.38 2.40
N LEU A 74 15.74 4.17 3.05
CA LEU A 74 16.06 4.89 4.28
C LEU A 74 15.23 4.31 5.42
N ARG A 75 15.90 3.96 6.52
CA ARG A 75 15.28 3.45 7.74
C ARG A 75 15.55 4.38 8.91
N SER A 76 14.62 4.47 9.84
CA SER A 76 14.84 5.15 11.11
C SER A 76 16.06 4.59 11.84
N LYS A 77 16.96 5.46 12.31
CA LYS A 77 18.13 5.06 13.12
C LYS A 77 17.68 4.48 14.46
N THR A 78 16.68 5.11 15.07
CA THR A 78 16.00 4.60 16.26
C THR A 78 14.85 3.71 15.80
N PRO A 79 14.80 2.41 16.20
CA PRO A 79 13.70 1.54 15.83
C PRO A 79 12.35 2.16 16.17
N LEU A 80 11.41 2.11 15.21
CA LEU A 80 10.06 2.61 15.41
C LEU A 80 9.33 1.67 16.38
N THR A 81 8.59 2.25 17.32
CA THR A 81 7.65 1.48 18.16
C THR A 81 6.44 1.04 17.33
N ASP A 82 5.75 -0.02 17.76
CA ASP A 82 4.51 -0.48 17.13
C ASP A 82 3.47 0.65 17.02
N ASN A 83 3.37 1.50 18.06
CA ASN A 83 2.47 2.64 18.05
C ASN A 83 2.86 3.69 16.99
N GLN A 84 4.15 3.92 16.76
CA GLN A 84 4.62 4.82 15.71
C GLN A 84 4.35 4.25 14.31
N ILE A 85 4.59 2.95 14.11
CA ILE A 85 4.27 2.26 12.85
C ILE A 85 2.76 2.35 12.59
N ASN A 86 1.94 2.04 13.59
CA ASN A 86 0.47 2.13 13.51
C ASN A 86 -0.01 3.55 13.20
N ASN A 87 0.62 4.58 13.78
CA ASN A 87 0.28 5.98 13.50
C ASN A 87 0.66 6.38 12.07
N ILE A 88 1.84 5.98 11.59
CA ILE A 88 2.26 6.17 10.20
C ILE A 88 1.25 5.51 9.25
N GLU A 89 0.93 4.23 9.48
CA GLU A 89 0.00 3.48 8.65
C GLU A 89 -1.40 4.11 8.65
N THR A 90 -1.91 4.46 9.84
CA THR A 90 -3.21 5.12 10.00
C THR A 90 -3.26 6.42 9.23
N TYR A 91 -2.24 7.26 9.36
CA TYR A 91 -2.17 8.52 8.62
C TYR A 91 -2.17 8.27 7.11
N VAL A 92 -1.24 7.46 6.62
CA VAL A 92 -1.06 7.22 5.18
C VAL A 92 -2.31 6.62 4.55
N ARG A 93 -2.96 5.65 5.22
CA ARG A 93 -4.22 5.06 4.76
C ARG A 93 -5.37 6.07 4.76
N SER A 94 -5.40 6.99 5.73
CA SER A 94 -6.48 7.98 5.84
C SER A 94 -6.52 9.00 4.70
N ILE A 95 -5.37 9.21 4.03
CA ILE A 95 -5.22 10.19 2.95
C ILE A 95 -5.23 9.53 1.55
N ILE A 96 -5.55 8.24 1.43
CA ILE A 96 -5.64 7.56 0.13
C ILE A 96 -6.63 8.31 -0.79
N GLY A 97 -6.15 8.59 -2.00
CA GLY A 97 -6.88 9.30 -3.03
C GLY A 97 -6.75 10.83 -3.01
N THR A 98 -6.15 11.41 -1.96
CA THR A 98 -5.90 12.86 -1.85
C THR A 98 -5.23 13.40 -3.11
N SER A 99 -5.72 14.54 -3.64
CA SER A 99 -5.20 15.08 -4.89
C SER A 99 -3.75 15.53 -4.76
N TYR A 100 -3.01 15.40 -5.86
CA TYR A 100 -1.64 15.89 -5.95
C TYR A 100 -1.55 17.39 -6.24
N SER A 101 -0.54 18.04 -5.69
CA SER A 101 -0.29 19.47 -5.87
C SER A 101 1.06 19.72 -6.55
N MET A 102 1.07 19.80 -7.89
CA MET A 102 2.26 20.18 -8.65
C MET A 102 2.81 21.55 -8.26
N ARG A 103 1.93 22.51 -7.97
CA ARG A 103 2.34 23.88 -7.61
C ARG A 103 3.05 23.91 -6.26
N GLU A 104 2.56 23.18 -5.27
CA GLU A 104 3.19 23.13 -3.95
C GLU A 104 4.45 22.26 -3.96
N ALA A 105 4.48 21.18 -4.78
CA ALA A 105 5.69 20.37 -4.98
C ALA A 105 6.83 21.19 -5.62
N ALA A 106 6.53 22.03 -6.61
CA ALA A 106 7.53 22.94 -7.18
C ALA A 106 7.95 24.02 -6.17
N ALA A 107 7.02 24.51 -5.35
CA ALA A 107 7.31 25.50 -4.32
C ALA A 107 8.14 24.94 -3.15
N SER A 108 8.05 23.65 -2.82
CA SER A 108 8.86 23.07 -1.75
C SER A 108 10.35 23.01 -2.09
N ALA A 109 10.70 23.05 -3.38
CA ALA A 109 12.08 23.22 -3.82
C ALA A 109 12.61 24.66 -3.64
N LEU A 110 11.75 25.63 -3.26
CA LEU A 110 12.08 27.04 -3.07
C LEU A 110 11.63 27.53 -1.68
N PRO A 111 12.47 27.41 -0.63
CA PRO A 111 12.09 27.61 0.77
C PRO A 111 11.47 28.99 1.07
N LEU A 112 11.84 30.02 0.31
CA LEU A 112 11.39 31.41 0.49
C LEU A 112 9.92 31.65 0.08
N LEU A 113 9.24 30.66 -0.51
CA LEU A 113 7.86 30.77 -1.02
C LEU A 113 6.82 30.03 -0.15
N SER A 114 7.15 29.74 1.11
CA SER A 114 6.21 29.16 2.09
C SER A 114 4.86 29.88 2.06
N LYS A 115 3.80 29.14 1.71
CA LYS A 115 2.43 29.64 1.54
C LYS A 115 1.47 28.85 2.42
N LYS A 116 0.22 29.34 2.50
CA LYS A 116 -0.87 28.64 3.18
C LYS A 116 -1.03 27.23 2.59
N THR A 117 -0.96 26.23 3.46
CA THR A 117 -0.92 24.82 3.06
C THR A 117 -2.32 24.30 2.77
N THR A 118 -2.43 23.45 1.76
CA THR A 118 -3.69 22.73 1.45
C THR A 118 -3.64 21.29 1.97
N ARG A 119 -4.79 20.60 1.93
CA ARG A 119 -4.84 19.15 2.20
C ARG A 119 -4.18 18.32 1.11
N LYS A 120 -3.94 18.91 -0.07
CA LYS A 120 -3.31 18.21 -1.20
C LYS A 120 -1.91 17.76 -0.84
N GLN A 121 -1.47 16.70 -1.50
CA GLN A 121 -0.22 16.03 -1.18
C GLN A 121 0.77 16.12 -2.34
N PHE A 122 2.03 15.88 -2.02
CA PHE A 122 3.06 15.46 -2.95
C PHE A 122 3.97 14.49 -2.21
N CYS A 123 4.82 13.76 -2.95
CA CYS A 123 5.55 12.61 -2.44
C CYS A 123 6.28 12.86 -1.11
N SER A 124 7.17 13.86 -1.04
CA SER A 124 7.93 14.17 0.18
C SER A 124 7.07 14.70 1.32
N ARG A 125 6.11 15.60 1.05
CA ARG A 125 5.16 16.07 2.09
C ARG A 125 4.39 14.92 2.71
N MET A 126 3.91 13.99 1.89
CA MET A 126 3.14 12.83 2.37
C MET A 126 3.98 11.99 3.34
N VAL A 127 5.23 11.69 2.98
CA VAL A 127 6.16 10.94 3.84
C VAL A 127 6.50 11.72 5.11
N ALA A 128 6.83 13.01 5.00
CA ALA A 128 7.20 13.84 6.14
C ALA A 128 6.03 14.01 7.12
N ARG A 129 4.80 14.25 6.62
CA ARG A 129 3.60 14.31 7.46
C ARG A 129 3.28 12.99 8.13
N ALA A 130 3.52 11.85 7.47
CA ALA A 130 3.29 10.54 8.08
C ALA A 130 4.19 10.31 9.30
N TYR A 131 5.47 10.67 9.19
CA TYR A 131 6.42 10.62 10.31
C TYR A 131 6.12 11.68 11.39
N SER A 132 5.77 12.91 11.00
CA SER A 132 5.36 13.95 11.95
C SER A 132 4.10 13.53 12.75
N PHE A 133 3.14 12.87 12.10
CA PHE A 133 1.95 12.30 12.76
C PHE A 133 2.30 11.23 13.80
N SER A 134 3.44 10.54 13.67
CA SER A 134 3.96 9.61 14.69
C SER A 134 4.92 10.25 15.69
N GLY A 135 5.05 11.58 15.67
CA GLY A 135 5.90 12.35 16.58
C GLY A 135 7.37 12.42 16.15
N ILE A 136 7.70 12.09 14.90
CA ILE A 136 9.06 12.09 14.37
C ILE A 136 9.19 13.16 13.28
N GLU A 137 9.82 14.28 13.60
CA GLU A 137 10.11 15.32 12.60
C GLU A 137 11.34 14.94 11.77
N LEU A 138 11.16 14.46 10.52
CA LEU A 138 12.28 14.16 9.62
C LEU A 138 12.96 15.41 9.06
N VAL A 139 12.21 16.52 9.01
CA VAL A 139 12.58 17.81 8.43
C VAL A 139 11.93 18.92 9.26
N ASP A 140 12.41 20.16 9.14
CA ASP A 140 11.88 21.30 9.91
C ASP A 140 10.42 21.63 9.58
N ASN A 141 10.01 21.42 8.32
CA ASN A 141 8.65 21.70 7.85
C ASN A 141 8.10 20.52 7.03
N PRO A 142 7.24 19.67 7.61
CA PRO A 142 6.65 18.53 6.90
C PRO A 142 5.71 18.95 5.75
N ASP A 143 5.25 20.20 5.71
CA ASP A 143 4.38 20.70 4.65
C ASP A 143 5.16 21.18 3.41
N TYR A 144 6.44 21.49 3.55
CA TYR A 144 7.30 21.97 2.47
C TYR A 144 8.71 21.40 2.62
N CYS A 145 8.89 20.22 2.06
CA CYS A 145 10.18 19.56 1.97
C CYS A 145 10.33 18.85 0.63
N THR A 146 11.56 18.55 0.26
CA THR A 146 11.93 17.80 -0.93
C THR A 146 12.36 16.38 -0.52
N PRO A 147 12.40 15.42 -1.46
CA PRO A 147 12.98 14.10 -1.18
C PRO A 147 14.44 14.19 -0.69
N GLU A 148 15.20 15.17 -1.17
CA GLU A 148 16.57 15.43 -0.75
C GLU A 148 16.66 15.87 0.73
N ASP A 149 15.71 16.68 1.20
CA ASP A 149 15.65 17.07 2.61
C ASP A 149 15.42 15.86 3.51
N ILE A 150 14.58 14.92 3.07
CA ILE A 150 14.36 13.64 3.77
C ILE A 150 15.64 12.81 3.75
N LYS A 151 16.34 12.70 2.61
CA LYS A 151 17.62 11.98 2.51
C LYS A 151 18.68 12.50 3.48
N LYS A 152 18.71 13.82 3.71
CA LYS A 152 19.64 14.49 4.62
C LYS A 152 19.27 14.39 6.09
N SER A 153 18.10 13.84 6.43
CA SER A 153 17.63 13.72 7.80
C SER A 153 18.63 12.94 8.66
N ASP A 154 19.05 13.52 9.78
CA ASP A 154 19.96 12.88 10.74
C ASP A 154 19.32 11.71 11.48
N LYS A 155 17.99 11.55 11.38
CA LYS A 155 17.20 10.46 11.96
C LYS A 155 17.17 9.20 11.10
N LEU A 156 17.64 9.27 9.86
CA LEU A 156 17.56 8.17 8.91
C LEU A 156 18.96 7.60 8.58
N LYS A 157 19.02 6.29 8.32
CA LYS A 157 20.20 5.59 7.80
C LYS A 157 19.85 4.93 6.46
N ILE A 158 20.82 4.89 5.56
CA ILE A 158 20.71 4.17 4.29
C ILE A 158 20.82 2.67 4.55
N ILE A 159 19.99 1.88 3.89
CA ILE A 159 20.00 0.42 3.91
C ILE A 159 20.40 -0.08 2.52
N GLU A 160 21.41 -0.96 2.49
CA GLU A 160 21.98 -1.50 1.26
C GLU A 160 21.92 -3.04 1.23
N PRO A 161 21.85 -3.66 0.04
CA PRO A 161 21.70 -3.00 -1.26
C PRO A 161 20.26 -2.54 -1.50
N ALA A 162 20.07 -1.27 -1.87
CA ALA A 162 18.73 -0.69 -2.07
C ALA A 162 18.01 -1.21 -3.33
N SER A 163 18.76 -1.68 -4.32
CA SER A 163 18.24 -2.18 -5.59
C SER A 163 18.94 -3.45 -6.05
N ILE A 164 18.26 -4.18 -6.93
CA ILE A 164 18.75 -5.41 -7.56
C ILE A 164 18.58 -5.24 -9.08
N ASN A 165 19.62 -5.61 -9.84
CA ASN A 165 19.53 -5.71 -11.30
C ASN A 165 18.78 -6.99 -11.67
N ILE A 166 17.88 -6.89 -12.65
CA ILE A 166 17.14 -8.04 -13.18
C ILE A 166 17.41 -8.20 -14.67
N SER A 167 17.32 -9.44 -15.15
CA SER A 167 17.49 -9.81 -16.55
C SER A 167 16.32 -9.36 -17.42
N ASP A 168 16.53 -9.31 -18.74
CA ASP A 168 15.46 -8.97 -19.69
C ASP A 168 14.31 -9.99 -19.66
N ASP A 169 14.61 -11.27 -19.44
CA ASP A 169 13.60 -12.32 -19.30
C ASP A 169 12.72 -12.08 -18.05
N GLU A 170 13.33 -11.73 -16.91
CA GLU A 170 12.59 -11.36 -15.70
C GLU A 170 11.74 -10.09 -15.90
N VAL A 171 12.23 -9.11 -16.68
CA VAL A 171 11.46 -7.92 -17.04
C VAL A 171 10.20 -8.29 -17.84
N VAL A 172 10.34 -9.18 -18.83
CA VAL A 172 9.23 -9.66 -19.65
C VAL A 172 8.22 -10.42 -18.78
N GLU A 173 8.71 -11.31 -17.92
CA GLU A 173 7.86 -12.09 -17.01
C GLU A 173 7.09 -11.17 -16.05
N LEU A 174 7.77 -10.25 -15.35
CA LEU A 174 7.15 -9.31 -14.41
C LEU A 174 6.07 -8.45 -15.08
N SER A 175 6.32 -8.03 -16.32
CA SER A 175 5.41 -7.21 -17.13
C SER A 175 4.20 -8.00 -17.65
N SER A 176 4.33 -9.32 -17.83
CA SER A 176 3.23 -10.19 -18.26
C SER A 176 2.19 -10.44 -17.15
N ILE A 177 2.61 -10.34 -15.89
CA ILE A 177 1.78 -10.59 -14.73
C ILE A 177 1.01 -9.32 -14.37
N GLU A 178 -0.32 -9.36 -14.51
CA GLU A 178 -1.22 -8.25 -14.18
C GLU A 178 -0.96 -7.68 -12.76
N ASP A 179 -0.68 -6.37 -12.69
CA ASP A 179 -0.63 -5.60 -11.45
C ASP A 179 -2.05 -5.32 -10.96
N THR A 180 -2.55 -6.17 -10.07
CA THR A 180 -3.88 -5.99 -9.49
C THR A 180 -4.00 -4.69 -8.70
N THR A 181 -2.90 -4.12 -8.19
CA THR A 181 -2.95 -2.84 -7.48
C THR A 181 -3.32 -1.69 -8.41
N GLN A 182 -3.01 -1.78 -9.71
CA GLN A 182 -3.46 -0.82 -10.73
C GLN A 182 -4.98 -0.75 -10.82
N LEU A 183 -5.67 -1.89 -10.77
CA LEU A 183 -7.14 -1.95 -10.81
C LEU A 183 -7.76 -1.20 -9.63
N MET A 184 -7.19 -1.34 -8.43
CA MET A 184 -7.68 -0.62 -7.24
C MET A 184 -7.41 0.89 -7.32
N ARG A 185 -6.25 1.30 -7.86
CA ARG A 185 -5.95 2.72 -8.13
C ARG A 185 -6.97 3.32 -9.11
N ASP A 186 -7.26 2.60 -10.19
CA ASP A 186 -8.22 3.03 -11.21
C ASP A 186 -9.64 3.14 -10.65
N ALA A 187 -10.05 2.18 -9.82
CA ALA A 187 -11.34 2.20 -9.13
C ALA A 187 -11.44 3.40 -8.18
N THR A 188 -10.42 3.63 -7.35
CA THR A 188 -10.32 4.77 -6.42
C THR A 188 -10.40 6.11 -7.17
N ARG A 189 -9.63 6.25 -8.26
CA ARG A 189 -9.65 7.45 -9.11
C ARG A 189 -11.02 7.67 -9.73
N THR A 190 -11.66 6.61 -10.23
CA THR A 190 -12.99 6.69 -10.84
C THR A 190 -14.04 7.13 -9.83
N LEU A 191 -14.01 6.55 -8.62
CA LEU A 191 -14.88 6.94 -7.50
C LEU A 191 -14.69 8.42 -7.17
N LEU A 192 -13.47 8.83 -6.80
CA LEU A 192 -13.21 10.20 -6.36
C LEU A 192 -13.47 11.23 -7.45
N THR A 193 -13.22 10.89 -8.73
CA THR A 193 -13.60 11.76 -9.85
C THR A 193 -15.11 11.97 -9.91
N ALA A 194 -15.91 10.92 -9.72
CA ALA A 194 -17.35 11.02 -9.70
C ALA A 194 -17.85 11.82 -8.48
N ILE A 195 -17.28 11.61 -7.29
CA ILE A 195 -17.66 12.33 -6.07
C ILE A 195 -17.25 13.81 -6.14
N ARG A 196 -16.07 14.14 -6.67
CA ARG A 196 -15.61 15.53 -6.82
C ARG A 196 -16.46 16.36 -7.78
N ARG A 197 -17.18 15.71 -8.70
CA ARG A 197 -18.22 16.37 -9.52
C ARG A 197 -19.47 16.74 -8.71
N ILE A 198 -19.70 16.06 -7.58
CA ILE A 198 -20.78 16.36 -6.63
C ILE A 198 -20.33 17.41 -5.62
N ASP A 199 -19.15 17.23 -5.02
CA ASP A 199 -18.54 18.19 -4.10
C ASP A 199 -17.03 18.28 -4.31
N LYS A 200 -16.58 19.43 -4.83
CA LYS A 200 -15.16 19.68 -5.16
C LYS A 200 -14.23 19.69 -3.94
N ARG A 201 -14.77 19.73 -2.71
CA ARG A 201 -13.98 19.74 -1.48
C ARG A 201 -13.47 18.36 -1.07
N VAL A 202 -14.02 17.29 -1.66
CA VAL A 202 -13.59 15.91 -1.42
C VAL A 202 -12.18 15.69 -1.96
N GLU A 203 -11.26 15.38 -1.06
CA GLU A 203 -9.87 15.07 -1.37
C GLU A 203 -9.60 13.57 -1.19
N GLU A 204 -9.97 12.97 -0.06
CA GLU A 204 -9.72 11.54 0.23
C GLU A 204 -11.02 10.71 0.26
N VAL A 205 -10.87 9.37 0.24
CA VAL A 205 -12.03 8.45 0.36
C VAL A 205 -12.82 8.70 1.65
N ASN A 206 -12.14 9.02 2.75
CA ASN A 206 -12.76 9.26 4.05
C ASN A 206 -13.67 10.51 4.08
N ASP A 207 -13.48 11.47 3.15
CA ASP A 207 -14.39 12.62 3.04
C ASP A 207 -15.80 12.22 2.59
N ILE A 208 -15.94 11.06 1.93
CA ILE A 208 -17.22 10.56 1.42
C ILE A 208 -18.18 10.27 2.58
N ASP A 209 -17.68 9.71 3.69
CA ASP A 209 -18.46 9.38 4.88
C ASP A 209 -19.13 10.64 5.45
N ASN A 210 -18.31 11.68 5.69
CA ASN A 210 -18.78 12.97 6.18
C ASN A 210 -19.74 13.65 5.21
N LEU A 211 -19.47 13.57 3.90
CA LEU A 211 -20.33 14.14 2.88
C LEU A 211 -21.73 13.53 2.90
N ILE A 212 -21.84 12.20 3.00
CA ILE A 212 -23.15 11.52 3.05
C ILE A 212 -23.86 11.83 4.37
N ILE A 213 -23.15 11.84 5.50
CA ILE A 213 -23.75 12.17 6.81
C ILE A 213 -24.35 13.57 6.81
N MET A 214 -23.63 14.56 6.27
CA MET A 214 -24.12 15.94 6.19
C MET A 214 -25.20 16.15 5.13
N ARG A 215 -25.22 15.31 4.09
CA ARG A 215 -26.18 15.41 2.97
C ARG A 215 -26.77 14.02 2.65
N PRO A 216 -27.65 13.49 3.51
CA PRO A 216 -28.20 12.14 3.34
C PRO A 216 -28.89 11.89 1.98
N SER A 217 -29.43 12.94 1.35
CA SER A 217 -30.03 12.87 0.01
C SER A 217 -29.05 12.43 -1.09
N LEU A 218 -27.73 12.47 -0.83
CA LEU A 218 -26.70 12.01 -1.75
C LEU A 218 -26.42 10.51 -1.69
N ASP A 219 -26.89 9.78 -0.67
CA ASP A 219 -26.58 8.36 -0.46
C ASP A 219 -26.73 7.53 -1.75
N LYS A 220 -27.93 7.50 -2.35
CA LYS A 220 -28.18 6.76 -3.60
C LYS A 220 -27.22 7.16 -4.75
N LYS A 221 -26.90 8.45 -4.87
CA LYS A 221 -26.03 8.95 -5.94
C LYS A 221 -24.57 8.54 -5.71
N ILE A 222 -24.12 8.59 -4.47
CA ILE A 222 -22.76 8.23 -4.05
C ILE A 222 -22.59 6.71 -4.12
N THR A 223 -23.56 5.94 -3.65
CA THR A 223 -23.59 4.47 -3.80
C THR A 223 -23.52 4.05 -5.26
N LYS A 224 -24.25 4.71 -6.15
CA LYS A 224 -24.15 4.44 -7.60
C LYS A 224 -22.75 4.73 -8.15
N ALA A 225 -22.07 5.75 -7.64
CA ALA A 225 -20.68 6.03 -8.02
C ALA A 225 -19.72 4.96 -7.48
N LEU A 226 -19.92 4.51 -6.24
CA LEU A 226 -19.18 3.41 -5.62
C LEU A 226 -19.27 2.12 -6.46
N ILE A 227 -20.49 1.71 -6.82
CA ILE A 227 -20.73 0.53 -7.66
C ILE A 227 -20.04 0.68 -9.02
N LYS A 228 -20.30 1.80 -9.73
CA LYS A 228 -19.75 2.02 -11.07
C LYS A 228 -18.22 2.10 -11.12
N SER A 229 -17.60 2.46 -10.01
CA SER A 229 -16.14 2.55 -9.91
C SER A 229 -15.46 1.19 -9.73
N ASN A 230 -16.21 0.11 -9.49
CA ASN A 230 -15.68 -1.21 -9.12
C ASN A 230 -14.85 -1.22 -7.82
N TYR A 231 -14.93 -0.18 -6.99
CA TYR A 231 -14.16 -0.06 -5.75
C TYR A 231 -14.32 -1.25 -4.81
N ILE A 232 -15.54 -1.78 -4.70
CA ILE A 232 -15.84 -2.95 -3.86
C ILE A 232 -15.46 -4.25 -4.56
N GLU A 233 -15.73 -4.34 -5.87
CA GLU A 233 -15.56 -5.57 -6.65
C GLU A 233 -14.10 -6.03 -6.72
N TYR A 234 -13.14 -5.12 -6.56
CA TYR A 234 -11.72 -5.46 -6.47
C TYR A 234 -11.42 -6.53 -5.40
N SER A 235 -12.08 -6.46 -4.23
CA SER A 235 -11.87 -7.42 -3.14
C SER A 235 -12.16 -8.89 -3.53
N LYS A 236 -12.92 -9.12 -4.59
CA LYS A 236 -13.27 -10.46 -5.08
C LYS A 236 -12.25 -11.03 -6.07
N LYS A 237 -11.33 -10.20 -6.59
CA LYS A 237 -10.37 -10.61 -7.63
C LYS A 237 -9.33 -11.59 -7.13
N ASP A 238 -8.73 -11.35 -5.95
CA ASP A 238 -7.70 -12.26 -5.42
C ASP A 238 -8.26 -13.68 -5.17
N PRO A 239 -9.40 -13.87 -4.47
CA PRO A 239 -10.02 -15.18 -4.34
C PRO A 239 -10.34 -15.88 -5.65
N SER A 240 -10.75 -15.13 -6.68
CA SER A 240 -11.02 -15.70 -8.00
C SER A 240 -9.76 -16.16 -8.74
N ARG A 241 -8.64 -15.46 -8.53
CA ARG A 241 -7.36 -15.73 -9.20
C ARG A 241 -6.56 -16.81 -8.48
N PHE A 242 -6.64 -16.87 -7.16
CA PHE A 242 -5.87 -17.78 -6.31
C PHE A 242 -6.78 -18.53 -5.33
N PRO A 243 -7.75 -19.34 -5.82
CA PRO A 243 -8.74 -19.99 -4.96
C PRO A 243 -8.10 -20.91 -3.91
N TRP A 244 -6.97 -21.55 -4.23
CA TRP A 244 -6.22 -22.41 -3.32
C TRP A 244 -5.78 -21.72 -2.02
N ARG A 245 -5.64 -20.39 -2.03
CA ARG A 245 -5.28 -19.63 -0.82
C ARG A 245 -6.39 -19.62 0.22
N TYR A 246 -7.64 -19.84 -0.17
CA TYR A 246 -8.83 -19.61 0.64
C TYR A 246 -9.57 -20.90 1.04
N ASP A 247 -9.02 -22.05 0.68
CA ASP A 247 -9.57 -23.36 1.05
C ASP A 247 -8.44 -24.31 1.49
N PRO A 248 -8.50 -24.90 2.71
CA PRO A 248 -7.43 -25.76 3.21
C PRO A 248 -7.13 -26.97 2.34
N LEU A 249 -8.16 -27.61 1.76
CA LEU A 249 -7.96 -28.78 0.90
C LEU A 249 -7.27 -28.40 -0.40
N SER A 250 -7.73 -27.31 -1.02
CA SER A 250 -7.15 -26.77 -2.25
C SER A 250 -5.71 -26.31 -2.05
N MET A 251 -5.37 -25.74 -0.89
CA MET A 251 -3.98 -25.40 -0.51
C MET A 251 -3.08 -26.62 -0.51
N ILE A 252 -3.52 -27.72 0.12
CA ILE A 252 -2.74 -28.97 0.23
C ILE A 252 -2.58 -29.62 -1.16
N GLN A 253 -3.64 -29.64 -1.97
CA GLN A 253 -3.58 -30.14 -3.34
C GLN A 253 -2.61 -29.32 -4.20
N PHE A 254 -2.67 -27.99 -4.09
CA PHE A 254 -1.75 -27.10 -4.78
C PHE A 254 -0.30 -27.32 -4.34
N TYR A 255 -0.06 -27.50 -3.04
CA TYR A 255 1.27 -27.82 -2.52
C TYR A 255 1.83 -29.11 -3.13
N HIS A 256 1.05 -30.20 -3.20
CA HIS A 256 1.56 -31.45 -3.78
C HIS A 256 1.87 -31.32 -5.28
N ALA A 257 1.04 -30.60 -6.03
CA ALA A 257 1.32 -30.32 -7.44
C ALA A 257 2.58 -29.45 -7.64
N ALA A 258 2.85 -28.52 -6.71
CA ALA A 258 4.08 -27.73 -6.71
C ALA A 258 5.30 -28.56 -6.25
N GLU A 259 5.14 -29.45 -5.29
CA GLU A 259 6.18 -30.37 -4.79
C GLU A 259 6.71 -31.27 -5.93
N GLU A 260 5.82 -31.78 -6.79
CA GLU A 260 6.18 -32.54 -8.01
C GLU A 260 7.05 -31.74 -8.99
N GLN A 261 6.97 -30.41 -8.94
CA GLN A 261 7.75 -29.48 -9.78
C GLN A 261 8.97 -28.90 -9.05
N ASN A 262 9.30 -29.39 -7.85
CA ASN A 262 10.33 -28.83 -6.95
C ASN A 262 10.04 -27.39 -6.47
N GLU A 263 8.78 -26.96 -6.50
CA GLU A 263 8.31 -25.62 -6.10
C GLU A 263 7.57 -25.61 -4.74
N GLY A 264 7.49 -26.76 -4.06
CA GLY A 264 6.74 -26.88 -2.80
C GLY A 264 7.17 -25.88 -1.72
N GLU A 265 8.46 -25.54 -1.63
CA GLU A 265 8.98 -24.58 -0.66
C GLU A 265 8.46 -23.15 -0.90
N LEU A 266 8.10 -22.78 -2.14
CA LEU A 266 7.48 -21.48 -2.43
C LEU A 266 6.10 -21.37 -1.78
N VAL A 267 5.32 -22.47 -1.79
CA VAL A 267 4.01 -22.53 -1.15
C VAL A 267 4.13 -22.47 0.37
N ILE A 268 5.14 -23.16 0.94
CA ILE A 268 5.44 -23.11 2.37
C ILE A 268 5.87 -21.71 2.81
N ASN A 269 6.74 -21.05 2.04
CA ASN A 269 7.16 -19.69 2.31
C ASN A 269 6.01 -18.69 2.22
N TYR A 270 5.09 -18.86 1.26
CA TYR A 270 3.85 -18.09 1.22
C TYR A 270 3.02 -18.28 2.49
N CYS A 271 2.89 -19.52 3.00
CA CYS A 271 2.14 -19.81 4.21
C CYS A 271 2.80 -19.18 5.45
N ARG A 272 4.11 -19.34 5.63
CA ARG A 272 4.86 -18.71 6.73
C ARG A 272 4.69 -17.20 6.72
N ARG A 273 4.86 -16.56 5.56
CA ARG A 273 4.67 -15.12 5.39
C ARG A 273 3.24 -14.68 5.71
N THR A 274 2.24 -15.46 5.30
CA THR A 274 0.83 -15.14 5.59
C THR A 274 0.55 -15.12 7.10
N ILE A 275 1.11 -16.07 7.86
CA ILE A 275 1.00 -16.10 9.32
C ILE A 275 1.80 -14.97 9.98
N GLU A 276 3.02 -14.71 9.49
CA GLU A 276 3.86 -13.62 9.98
C GLU A 276 3.18 -12.25 9.81
N GLU A 277 2.62 -11.96 8.64
CA GLU A 277 1.91 -10.71 8.36
C GLU A 277 0.66 -10.53 9.24
N ASP A 278 -0.04 -11.62 9.60
CA ASP A 278 -1.16 -11.59 10.54
C ASP A 278 -0.72 -11.31 11.97
N ASN A 279 0.32 -12.01 12.44
CA ASN A 279 0.90 -11.79 13.77
C ASN A 279 1.45 -10.37 13.94
N ASN A 280 1.98 -9.77 12.87
CA ASN A 280 2.45 -8.38 12.85
C ASN A 280 1.30 -7.37 12.79
N GLY A 281 0.04 -7.83 12.67
CA GLY A 281 -1.13 -6.95 12.67
C GLY A 281 -1.37 -6.21 11.36
N ASN A 282 -0.72 -6.61 10.25
CA ASN A 282 -0.80 -5.90 8.96
C ASN A 282 -2.24 -5.78 8.41
N PHE A 283 -3.15 -6.62 8.88
CA PHE A 283 -4.56 -6.67 8.48
C PHE A 283 -5.54 -6.18 9.56
N PHE A 284 -5.04 -5.75 10.73
CA PHE A 284 -5.88 -5.28 11.85
C PHE A 284 -6.81 -4.13 11.43
N HIS A 285 -6.33 -3.26 10.54
CA HIS A 285 -7.11 -2.14 10.01
C HIS A 285 -8.43 -2.58 9.34
N TRP A 286 -8.52 -3.78 8.75
CA TRP A 286 -9.77 -4.29 8.20
C TRP A 286 -10.82 -4.55 9.27
N LYS A 287 -10.42 -5.04 10.44
CA LYS A 287 -11.31 -5.23 11.58
C LYS A 287 -11.81 -3.89 12.12
N THR A 288 -10.91 -2.92 12.30
CA THR A 288 -11.27 -1.56 12.73
C THR A 288 -12.26 -0.91 11.76
N MET A 289 -12.06 -1.08 10.45
CA MET A 289 -12.97 -0.53 9.44
C MET A 289 -14.32 -1.26 9.41
N LEU A 290 -14.35 -2.58 9.62
CA LEU A 290 -15.60 -3.33 9.76
C LEU A 290 -16.43 -2.81 10.94
N GLU A 291 -15.81 -2.62 12.10
CA GLU A 291 -16.47 -2.06 13.30
C GLU A 291 -16.97 -0.63 13.03
N HIS A 292 -16.12 0.21 12.40
CA HIS A 292 -16.46 1.58 12.04
C HIS A 292 -17.69 1.65 11.12
N TYR A 293 -17.67 0.93 9.99
CA TYR A 293 -18.76 0.95 9.02
C TYR A 293 -20.01 0.23 9.53
N SER A 294 -19.88 -0.81 10.36
CA SER A 294 -21.02 -1.44 11.02
C SER A 294 -21.76 -0.44 11.91
N ARG A 295 -21.03 0.34 12.72
CA ARG A 295 -21.63 1.40 13.56
C ARG A 295 -22.30 2.48 12.73
N LEU A 296 -21.66 2.96 11.65
CA LEU A 296 -22.26 3.94 10.75
C LEU A 296 -23.51 3.40 10.04
N SER A 297 -23.47 2.15 9.59
CA SER A 297 -24.58 1.45 8.97
C SER A 297 -25.76 1.31 9.93
N SER A 298 -25.53 0.86 11.17
CA SER A 298 -26.58 0.77 12.20
C SER A 298 -27.16 2.14 12.57
N LYS A 299 -26.32 3.18 12.64
CA LYS A 299 -26.77 4.53 13.03
C LYS A 299 -27.57 5.24 11.95
N TYR A 300 -27.13 5.20 10.70
CA TYR A 300 -27.69 6.02 9.63
C TYR A 300 -28.52 5.22 8.61
N ASN A 301 -28.30 3.91 8.52
CA ASN A 301 -28.97 3.01 7.58
C ASN A 301 -28.89 3.45 6.10
N PHE A 302 -27.76 4.03 5.71
CA PHE A 302 -27.45 4.40 4.33
C PHE A 302 -26.94 3.20 3.54
N GLU A 303 -27.28 3.15 2.25
CA GLU A 303 -26.86 2.07 1.35
C GLU A 303 -25.34 2.02 1.21
N TYR A 304 -24.71 3.20 1.12
CA TYR A 304 -23.26 3.32 1.07
C TYR A 304 -22.58 2.63 2.27
N PHE A 305 -23.03 2.90 3.50
CA PHE A 305 -22.42 2.29 4.70
C PHE A 305 -22.67 0.79 4.80
N ARG A 306 -23.83 0.29 4.34
CA ARG A 306 -24.06 -1.16 4.23
C ARG A 306 -23.08 -1.81 3.24
N MET A 307 -22.86 -1.18 2.09
CA MET A 307 -21.92 -1.69 1.09
C MET A 307 -20.46 -1.70 1.61
N MET A 308 -20.03 -0.63 2.29
CA MET A 308 -18.70 -0.59 2.92
C MET A 308 -18.57 -1.62 4.05
N THR A 309 -19.62 -1.82 4.86
CA THR A 309 -19.65 -2.89 5.86
C THR A 309 -19.43 -4.26 5.21
N ASN A 310 -20.14 -4.56 4.13
CA ASN A 310 -19.98 -5.82 3.40
C ASN A 310 -18.59 -5.98 2.78
N LEU A 311 -17.98 -4.90 2.27
CA LEU A 311 -16.60 -4.91 1.77
C LEU A 311 -15.64 -5.39 2.88
N TYR A 312 -15.66 -4.73 4.04
CA TYR A 312 -14.73 -5.09 5.12
C TYR A 312 -15.07 -6.42 5.77
N LEU A 313 -16.34 -6.83 5.79
CA LEU A 313 -16.72 -8.18 6.22
C LEU A 313 -16.06 -9.23 5.33
N ASN A 314 -16.15 -9.06 4.00
CA ASN A 314 -15.52 -9.96 3.04
C ASN A 314 -14.00 -9.96 3.14
N LEU A 315 -13.36 -8.80 3.32
CA LEU A 315 -11.90 -8.72 3.49
C LEU A 315 -11.43 -9.47 4.75
N ASN A 316 -12.11 -9.28 5.89
CA ASN A 316 -11.80 -10.02 7.13
C ASN A 316 -12.04 -11.53 6.97
N PHE A 317 -13.16 -11.93 6.36
CA PHE A 317 -13.47 -13.34 6.12
C PHE A 317 -12.41 -14.00 5.22
N ASN A 318 -12.07 -13.36 4.10
CA ASN A 318 -11.07 -13.84 3.16
C ASN A 318 -9.70 -13.97 3.82
N HIS A 319 -9.30 -12.99 4.63
CA HIS A 319 -8.07 -13.06 5.41
C HIS A 319 -8.06 -14.25 6.38
N HIS A 320 -9.14 -14.42 7.13
CA HIS A 320 -9.28 -15.54 8.05
C HIS A 320 -9.15 -16.89 7.33
N MET A 321 -9.78 -17.05 6.17
CA MET A 321 -9.64 -18.26 5.35
C MET A 321 -8.19 -18.48 4.88
N ARG A 322 -7.47 -17.42 4.49
CA ARG A 322 -6.04 -17.54 4.14
C ARG A 322 -5.19 -18.06 5.29
N ILE A 323 -5.44 -17.57 6.50
CA ILE A 323 -4.74 -18.00 7.72
C ILE A 323 -5.08 -19.46 8.04
N GLN A 324 -6.34 -19.86 7.94
CA GLN A 324 -6.74 -21.25 8.13
C GLN A 324 -6.04 -22.19 7.13
N SER A 325 -6.05 -21.85 5.85
CA SER A 325 -5.41 -22.65 4.80
C SER A 325 -3.89 -22.75 4.99
N ALA A 326 -3.23 -21.64 5.33
CA ALA A 326 -1.79 -21.63 5.62
C ALA A 326 -1.43 -22.52 6.81
N ASN A 327 -2.18 -22.42 7.92
CA ASN A 327 -1.96 -23.24 9.10
C ASN A 327 -2.18 -24.74 8.84
N ALA A 328 -3.20 -25.08 8.04
CA ALA A 328 -3.48 -26.47 7.69
C ALA A 328 -2.29 -27.11 6.96
N LEU A 329 -1.73 -26.42 5.96
CA LEU A 329 -0.56 -26.93 5.25
C LEU A 329 0.67 -27.04 6.15
N LEU A 330 0.99 -25.99 6.91
CA LEU A 330 2.16 -25.97 7.81
C LEU A 330 2.09 -27.07 8.87
N THR A 331 0.88 -27.37 9.38
CA THR A 331 0.69 -28.46 10.34
C THR A 331 1.04 -29.82 9.72
N ILE A 332 0.61 -30.07 8.48
CA ILE A 332 0.86 -31.34 7.78
C ILE A 332 2.35 -31.51 7.45
N THR A 333 3.00 -30.44 6.95
CA THR A 333 4.41 -30.52 6.56
C THR A 333 5.36 -30.57 7.75
N ASN A 334 5.07 -29.88 8.85
CA ASN A 334 5.83 -30.02 10.09
C ASN A 334 5.73 -31.43 10.68
N ASN A 335 4.55 -32.07 10.59
CA ASN A 335 4.38 -33.45 11.02
C ASN A 335 5.14 -34.46 10.14
N LYS A 336 5.32 -34.20 8.84
CA LYS A 336 6.19 -35.01 7.96
C LYS A 336 7.68 -34.91 8.37
N LEU A 337 8.15 -33.72 8.77
CA LEU A 337 9.55 -33.50 9.19
C LEU A 337 9.89 -34.21 10.51
N ILE A 338 8.91 -34.36 11.41
CA ILE A 338 9.07 -35.06 12.70
C ILE A 338 8.96 -36.60 12.54
N ASN A 339 8.28 -37.10 11.51
CA ASN A 339 8.10 -38.53 11.25
C ASN A 339 8.43 -38.92 9.79
N PRO A 340 9.70 -38.86 9.35
CA PRO A 340 10.09 -39.22 7.99
C PRO A 340 9.90 -40.72 7.65
N SER A 341 9.64 -41.59 8.63
CA SER A 341 9.70 -43.05 8.51
C SER A 341 8.34 -43.77 8.43
N LYS A 342 7.25 -43.11 8.03
CA LYS A 342 5.93 -43.79 7.89
C LYS A 342 5.34 -43.89 6.49
N ASN A 343 6.00 -43.37 5.46
CA ASN A 343 5.51 -43.48 4.07
C ASN A 343 6.40 -44.34 3.17
N THR A 344 6.77 -45.52 3.65
CA THR A 344 7.12 -46.66 2.79
C THR A 344 6.43 -47.89 3.36
N ASN A 345 5.27 -48.21 2.79
CA ASN A 345 4.75 -49.57 2.62
C ASN A 345 3.67 -49.54 1.55
#